data_AF-A0A946FKR2-F1
#
_entry.id   AF-A0A946FKR2-F1
#
_cell.length_a   1.000
_cell.length_b   1.000
_cell.length_c   1.000
_cell.angle_alpha   90.00
_cell.angle_beta   90.00
_cell.angle_gamma   90.00
#
_symmetry.space_group_name_H-M   'P 1'
#
loop_
_entity.id
_entity.type
_entity.pdbx_description
1 polymer ?
#
loop_
_entity_poly.entity_id
_entity_poly.type
_entity_poly.pdbx_seq_one_letter_code
_entity_poly.pdbx_strand_id
1 'polypeptide(L)'
;MSQLVTENLSLKVWVRERILFLALVIFFVGGAFYIGAGKFLDPHNEWLHPIKEFSLLLSLIGVVSLGYELFLREMTFREYKDALEEIVNPDAVRLGIEGIYKNRSELGRSISFESLFRDVDKELFVGGSSLLSIATSSAELLKKKVLSGVNVRLLLMDPSSYVVEIITRQGQGRATFLNEIRTSLMLLQKISHEIDSEPGYLDRGKLTVHTYDCIPSHSFICLDEGRLGGKIVADIGPYLGRSTPRPSMVVVNKENGIYDYWRKMGDLMWQESNFFNLSKDDLFGTQTKAFMFTSGASTKLDERTEYYCQATDSWEKASICKMNKNWQSIKGSQWIWVAESATPEEVKTGTKKKFRLLFNLPLDCRGEFVVRADLFLRSSDECRLNVNDTRMSQVYGGASYPEPFIVDISGYLKGGKNEIYFELISFARPDTEESKDSLAGLIYRLHLEYKE
;
A
#
# COMPACT_ATOMS: atom_id res chain seq x y z
N MET A 1 -9.33 -20.37 -9.58
CA MET A 1 -9.77 -19.17 -10.33
C MET A 1 -8.64 -18.20 -10.72
N SER A 2 -7.46 -18.17 -10.07
CA SER A 2 -6.38 -17.26 -10.53
C SER A 2 -5.55 -17.80 -11.71
N GLN A 3 -5.39 -19.13 -11.85
CA GLN A 3 -4.69 -19.73 -13.00
C GLN A 3 -5.35 -19.42 -14.35
N LEU A 4 -6.69 -19.41 -14.39
CA LEU A 4 -7.48 -19.09 -15.58
C LEU A 4 -7.29 -17.64 -16.07
N VAL A 5 -6.88 -16.70 -15.20
CA VAL A 5 -6.69 -15.29 -15.58
C VAL A 5 -5.27 -15.08 -16.15
N THR A 6 -4.26 -15.70 -15.54
CA THR A 6 -2.87 -15.63 -16.02
C THR A 6 -2.67 -16.39 -17.32
N GLU A 7 -3.30 -17.56 -17.48
CA GLU A 7 -3.29 -18.30 -18.76
C GLU A 7 -3.99 -17.52 -19.87
N ASN A 8 -5.13 -16.88 -19.59
CA ASN A 8 -5.84 -16.08 -20.59
C ASN A 8 -5.08 -14.81 -21.02
N LEU A 9 -4.33 -14.17 -20.12
CA LEU A 9 -3.45 -13.03 -20.44
C LEU A 9 -2.22 -13.49 -21.24
N SER A 10 -1.62 -14.61 -20.87
CA SER A 10 -0.50 -15.24 -21.58
C SER A 10 -0.88 -15.62 -23.02
N LEU A 11 -2.05 -16.24 -23.21
CA LEU A 11 -2.51 -16.71 -24.52
C LEU A 11 -2.83 -15.52 -25.45
N LYS A 12 -3.41 -14.44 -24.92
CA LYS A 12 -3.67 -13.21 -25.70
C LYS A 12 -2.39 -12.52 -26.17
N VAL A 13 -1.39 -12.37 -25.30
CA VAL A 13 -0.10 -11.77 -25.66
C VAL A 13 0.62 -12.65 -26.69
N TRP A 14 0.59 -13.97 -26.50
CA TRP A 14 1.21 -14.93 -27.41
C TRP A 14 0.56 -14.95 -28.81
N VAL A 15 -0.78 -14.87 -28.88
CA VAL A 15 -1.50 -14.77 -30.17
C VAL A 15 -1.16 -13.45 -30.87
N ARG A 16 -1.10 -12.34 -30.12
CA ARG A 16 -0.76 -11.02 -30.67
C ARG A 16 0.64 -11.01 -31.30
N GLU A 17 1.64 -11.55 -30.60
CA GLU A 17 3.01 -11.63 -31.10
C GLU A 17 3.10 -12.45 -32.39
N ARG A 18 2.35 -13.55 -32.49
CA ARG A 18 2.30 -14.37 -33.71
C ARG A 18 1.63 -13.67 -34.89
N ILE A 19 0.56 -12.91 -34.65
CA ILE A 19 -0.12 -12.16 -35.71
C ILE A 19 0.78 -11.02 -36.21
N LEU A 20 1.44 -10.28 -35.30
CA LEU A 20 2.39 -9.24 -35.66
C LEU A 20 3.59 -9.79 -36.44
N PHE A 21 4.12 -10.93 -36.00
CA PHE A 21 5.19 -11.63 -36.70
C PHE A 21 4.77 -12.06 -38.11
N LEU A 22 3.57 -12.63 -38.25
CA LEU A 22 3.04 -13.04 -39.55
C LEU A 22 2.84 -11.85 -40.49
N ALA A 23 2.32 -10.72 -39.99
CA ALA A 23 2.16 -9.49 -40.77
C ALA A 23 3.50 -8.93 -41.26
N LEU A 24 4.53 -8.96 -40.41
CA LEU A 24 5.89 -8.58 -40.79
C LEU A 24 6.45 -9.52 -41.87
N VAL A 25 6.31 -10.84 -41.72
CA VAL A 25 6.77 -11.81 -42.71
C VAL A 25 6.08 -11.58 -44.05
N ILE A 26 4.76 -11.40 -44.08
CA ILE A 26 4.00 -11.12 -45.31
C ILE A 26 4.50 -9.84 -45.99
N PHE A 27 4.74 -8.78 -45.19
CA PHE A 27 5.28 -7.52 -45.69
C PHE A 27 6.65 -7.69 -46.35
N PHE A 28 7.60 -8.33 -45.64
CA PHE A 28 8.96 -8.52 -46.12
C PHE A 28 9.04 -9.47 -47.31
N VAL A 29 8.24 -10.54 -47.31
CA VAL A 29 8.15 -11.46 -48.45
C VAL A 29 7.61 -10.73 -49.67
N GLY A 30 6.50 -9.99 -49.55
CA GLY A 30 5.96 -9.20 -50.67
C GLY A 30 6.96 -8.17 -51.19
N GLY A 31 7.64 -7.44 -50.30
CA GLY A 31 8.66 -6.46 -50.69
C GLY A 31 9.89 -7.09 -51.36
N ALA A 32 10.38 -8.22 -50.83
CA ALA A 32 11.51 -8.95 -51.39
C ALA A 32 11.21 -9.52 -52.79
N PHE A 33 10.02 -10.07 -53.00
CA PHE A 33 9.59 -10.54 -54.32
C PHE A 33 9.38 -9.39 -55.31
N TYR A 34 8.85 -8.25 -54.88
CA TYR A 34 8.71 -7.07 -55.73
C TYR A 34 10.06 -6.54 -56.24
N ILE A 35 11.03 -6.38 -55.32
CA ILE A 35 12.38 -5.89 -55.64
C ILE A 35 13.18 -6.97 -56.41
N GLY A 36 13.03 -8.23 -56.02
CA GLY A 36 13.76 -9.37 -56.58
C GLY A 36 13.28 -9.80 -57.96
N ALA A 37 11.99 -9.65 -58.27
CA ALA A 37 11.43 -10.10 -59.55
C ALA A 37 12.15 -9.51 -60.76
N GLY A 38 12.62 -8.25 -60.68
CA GLY A 38 13.39 -7.62 -61.76
C GLY A 38 14.84 -8.10 -61.91
N LYS A 39 15.38 -8.84 -60.92
CA LYS A 39 16.73 -9.43 -61.00
C LYS A 39 16.72 -10.88 -61.50
N PHE A 40 15.62 -11.61 -61.30
CA PHE A 40 15.52 -13.04 -61.60
C PHE A 40 14.70 -13.38 -62.84
N LEU A 41 13.89 -12.45 -63.33
CA LEU A 41 13.05 -12.65 -64.52
C LEU A 41 13.50 -11.68 -65.63
N ASP A 42 13.48 -12.17 -66.87
CA ASP A 42 13.82 -11.39 -68.06
C ASP A 42 12.88 -10.17 -68.19
N PRO A 43 13.39 -8.95 -68.48
CA PRO A 43 12.58 -7.76 -68.71
C PRO A 43 11.45 -7.92 -69.74
N HIS A 44 11.58 -8.86 -70.68
CA HIS A 44 10.56 -9.16 -71.68
C HIS A 44 9.59 -10.28 -71.29
N ASN A 45 9.66 -10.80 -70.07
CA ASN A 45 8.76 -11.84 -69.59
C ASN A 45 7.37 -11.26 -69.29
N GLU A 46 6.35 -11.79 -69.95
CA GLU A 46 4.94 -11.41 -69.79
C GLU A 46 4.45 -11.53 -68.34
N TRP A 47 5.07 -12.40 -67.53
CA TRP A 47 4.71 -12.64 -66.13
C TRP A 47 5.34 -11.66 -65.13
N LEU A 48 6.30 -10.83 -65.56
CA LEU A 48 7.01 -9.91 -64.67
C LEU A 48 6.06 -8.87 -64.05
N HIS A 49 5.13 -8.33 -64.83
CA HIS A 49 4.20 -7.30 -64.36
C HIS A 49 3.15 -7.88 -63.39
N PRO A 50 2.45 -8.99 -63.70
CA PRO A 50 1.53 -9.61 -62.74
C PRO A 50 2.18 -10.01 -61.42
N ILE A 51 3.41 -10.55 -61.45
CA ILE A 51 4.13 -10.96 -60.24
C ILE A 51 4.47 -9.76 -59.36
N LYS A 52 4.89 -8.63 -59.96
CA LYS A 52 5.17 -7.41 -59.22
C LYS A 52 3.91 -6.82 -58.59
N GLU A 53 2.80 -6.75 -59.32
CA GLU A 53 1.53 -6.24 -58.78
C GLU A 53 1.02 -7.11 -57.63
N PHE A 54 1.09 -8.44 -57.78
CA PHE A 54 0.71 -9.36 -56.72
C PHE A 54 1.61 -9.24 -55.48
N SER A 55 2.91 -9.08 -55.68
CA SER A 55 3.89 -8.91 -54.58
C SER A 55 3.69 -7.58 -53.85
N LEU A 56 3.35 -6.52 -54.57
CA LEU A 56 3.00 -5.21 -53.99
C LEU A 56 1.71 -5.32 -53.17
N LEU A 57 0.71 -6.04 -53.68
CA LEU A 57 -0.56 -6.26 -52.98
C LEU A 57 -0.36 -7.07 -51.68
N LEU A 58 0.48 -8.11 -51.71
CA LEU A 58 0.89 -8.84 -50.51
C LEU A 58 1.60 -7.94 -49.49
N SER A 59 2.51 -7.08 -49.95
CA SER A 59 3.21 -6.13 -49.07
C SER A 59 2.23 -5.14 -48.43
N LEU A 60 1.27 -4.62 -49.21
CA LEU A 60 0.23 -3.72 -48.73
C LEU A 60 -0.67 -4.38 -47.66
N ILE A 61 -1.06 -5.63 -47.86
CA ILE A 61 -1.81 -6.42 -46.85
C ILE A 61 -1.03 -6.51 -45.54
N GLY A 62 0.29 -6.73 -45.61
CA GLY A 62 1.17 -6.74 -44.44
C GLY A 62 1.14 -5.41 -43.67
N VAL A 63 1.27 -4.28 -44.37
CA VAL A 63 1.24 -2.93 -43.75
C VAL A 63 -0.11 -2.64 -43.10
N VAL A 64 -1.22 -2.92 -43.80
CA VAL A 64 -2.57 -2.66 -43.29
C VAL A 64 -2.86 -3.53 -42.06
N SER A 65 -2.47 -4.81 -42.09
CA SER A 65 -2.63 -5.73 -40.95
C SER A 65 -1.84 -5.27 -39.72
N LEU A 66 -0.64 -4.76 -39.95
CA LEU A 66 0.25 -4.26 -38.90
C LEU A 66 -0.28 -2.95 -38.30
N GLY A 67 -0.78 -2.04 -39.12
CA GLY A 67 -1.47 -0.82 -38.66
C GLY A 67 -2.75 -1.10 -37.87
N TYR A 68 -3.52 -2.11 -38.29
CA TYR A 68 -4.72 -2.53 -37.58
C TYR A 68 -4.40 -3.07 -36.18
N GLU A 69 -3.44 -3.98 -36.05
CA GLU A 69 -3.07 -4.58 -34.76
C GLU A 69 -2.36 -3.60 -33.81
N LEU A 70 -1.54 -2.67 -34.33
CA LEU A 70 -0.81 -1.73 -33.49
C LEU A 70 -1.65 -0.52 -33.04
N PHE A 71 -2.58 -0.04 -33.86
CA PHE A 71 -3.26 1.23 -33.58
C PHE A 71 -4.78 1.06 -33.45
N LEU A 72 -5.42 0.47 -34.46
CA LEU A 72 -6.87 0.45 -34.54
C LEU A 72 -7.48 -0.49 -33.50
N ARG A 73 -6.87 -1.65 -33.27
CA ARG A 73 -7.37 -2.64 -32.31
C ARG A 73 -7.33 -2.12 -30.88
N GLU A 74 -6.29 -1.39 -30.49
CA GLU A 74 -6.20 -0.87 -29.12
C GLU A 74 -7.17 0.29 -28.87
N MET A 75 -7.34 1.20 -29.85
CA MET A 75 -8.35 2.25 -29.80
C MET A 75 -9.77 1.67 -29.76
N THR A 76 -10.11 0.79 -30.70
CA THR A 76 -11.43 0.15 -30.74
C THR A 76 -11.69 -0.67 -29.48
N PHE A 77 -10.71 -1.42 -28.96
CA PHE A 77 -10.94 -2.22 -27.76
C PHE A 77 -11.14 -1.37 -26.50
N ARG A 78 -10.47 -0.21 -26.37
CA ARG A 78 -10.75 0.74 -25.28
C ARG A 78 -12.15 1.34 -25.42
N GLU A 79 -12.50 1.84 -26.60
CA GLU A 79 -13.83 2.40 -26.86
C GLU A 79 -14.94 1.36 -26.64
N TYR A 80 -14.75 0.12 -27.12
CA TYR A 80 -15.68 -0.98 -26.85
C TYR A 80 -15.74 -1.34 -25.39
N LYS A 81 -14.62 -1.35 -24.66
CA LYS A 81 -14.60 -1.66 -23.23
C LYS A 81 -15.32 -0.58 -22.42
N ASP A 82 -15.08 0.69 -22.75
CA ASP A 82 -15.72 1.83 -22.09
C ASP A 82 -17.23 1.84 -22.37
N ALA A 83 -17.63 1.59 -23.63
CA ALA A 83 -19.03 1.42 -24.00
C ALA A 83 -19.67 0.17 -23.35
N LEU A 84 -18.94 -0.94 -23.21
CA LEU A 84 -19.43 -2.15 -22.56
C LEU A 84 -19.57 -1.95 -21.04
N GLU A 85 -18.65 -1.23 -20.40
CA GLU A 85 -18.76 -0.84 -18.98
C GLU A 85 -19.95 0.10 -18.76
N GLU A 86 -20.20 1.03 -19.69
CA GLU A 86 -21.39 1.88 -19.70
C GLU A 86 -22.68 1.08 -19.86
N ILE A 87 -22.69 0.02 -20.67
CA ILE A 87 -23.85 -0.86 -20.86
C ILE A 87 -24.07 -1.81 -19.66
N VAL A 88 -23.00 -2.36 -19.09
CA VAL A 88 -23.06 -3.38 -18.04
C VAL A 88 -23.35 -2.76 -16.67
N ASN A 89 -22.94 -1.51 -16.42
CA ASN A 89 -23.21 -0.82 -15.17
C ASN A 89 -23.54 0.67 -15.38
N PRO A 90 -24.67 0.97 -16.05
CA PRO A 90 -25.02 2.33 -16.45
C PRO A 90 -25.20 3.27 -15.25
N ASP A 91 -25.68 2.76 -14.12
CA ASP A 91 -25.84 3.54 -12.90
C ASP A 91 -24.51 3.90 -12.25
N ALA A 92 -23.53 2.99 -12.21
CA ALA A 92 -22.20 3.32 -11.68
C ALA A 92 -21.51 4.38 -12.53
N VAL A 93 -21.56 4.22 -13.85
CA VAL A 93 -20.99 5.20 -14.80
C VAL A 93 -21.72 6.53 -14.69
N ARG A 94 -23.06 6.55 -14.61
CA ARG A 94 -23.86 7.77 -14.40
C ARG A 94 -23.50 8.48 -13.11
N LEU A 95 -23.29 7.72 -12.03
CA LEU A 95 -22.93 8.25 -10.72
C LEU A 95 -21.45 8.67 -10.62
N GLY A 96 -20.62 8.38 -11.63
CA GLY A 96 -19.19 8.68 -11.61
C GLY A 96 -18.37 7.74 -10.73
N ILE A 97 -18.85 6.50 -10.52
CA ILE A 97 -18.16 5.47 -9.74
C ILE A 97 -17.22 4.71 -10.67
N GLU A 98 -15.92 4.88 -10.47
CA GLU A 98 -14.86 4.18 -11.22
C GLU A 98 -14.65 2.75 -10.72
N GLY A 99 -14.89 2.51 -9.42
CA GLY A 99 -14.75 1.19 -8.84
C GLY A 99 -15.37 1.05 -7.46
N ILE A 100 -15.87 -0.16 -7.17
CA ILE A 100 -16.32 -0.59 -5.84
C ILE A 100 -15.50 -1.81 -5.45
N TYR A 101 -14.87 -1.73 -4.28
CA TYR A 101 -13.98 -2.75 -3.74
C TYR A 101 -14.57 -3.27 -2.44
N LYS A 102 -14.46 -4.57 -2.18
CA LYS A 102 -15.03 -5.19 -0.97
C LYS A 102 -14.28 -4.77 0.29
N ASN A 103 -12.99 -4.49 0.16
CA ASN A 103 -12.13 -4.08 1.26
C ASN A 103 -10.90 -3.31 0.78
N ARG A 104 -10.22 -2.64 1.73
CA ARG A 104 -8.96 -1.92 1.49
C ARG A 104 -7.85 -2.77 0.88
N SER A 105 -7.82 -4.08 1.15
CA SER A 105 -6.80 -4.97 0.55
C SER A 105 -7.05 -5.19 -0.94
N GLU A 106 -8.32 -5.23 -1.37
CA GLU A 106 -8.70 -5.28 -2.78
C GLU A 106 -8.43 -3.94 -3.45
N LEU A 107 -8.83 -2.83 -2.83
CA LEU A 107 -8.50 -1.48 -3.30
C LEU A 107 -6.99 -1.30 -3.48
N GLY A 108 -6.19 -1.68 -2.48
CA GLY A 108 -4.73 -1.54 -2.48
C GLY A 108 -4.01 -2.33 -3.58
N ARG A 109 -4.65 -3.35 -4.17
CA ARG A 109 -4.13 -4.08 -5.34
C ARG A 109 -4.41 -3.34 -6.65
N SER A 110 -5.49 -2.56 -6.71
CA SER A 110 -5.88 -1.81 -7.90
C SER A 110 -5.28 -0.40 -7.90
N ILE A 111 -5.27 0.25 -6.74
CA ILE A 111 -4.82 1.63 -6.55
C ILE A 111 -3.98 1.66 -5.27
N SER A 112 -2.70 1.99 -5.40
CA SER A 112 -1.84 2.13 -4.23
C SER A 112 -1.95 3.54 -3.64
N PHE A 113 -1.78 3.67 -2.32
CA PHE A 113 -1.70 4.98 -1.68
C PHE A 113 -0.59 5.84 -2.29
N GLU A 114 0.53 5.22 -2.67
CA GLU A 114 1.63 5.93 -3.32
C GLU A 114 1.30 6.43 -4.72
N SER A 115 0.43 5.73 -5.48
CA SER A 115 -0.03 6.22 -6.78
C SER A 115 -0.95 7.42 -6.59
N LEU A 116 -1.91 7.32 -5.65
CA LEU A 116 -2.79 8.44 -5.31
C LEU A 116 -2.00 9.70 -4.91
N PHE A 117 -1.00 9.56 -4.03
CA PHE A 117 -0.15 10.68 -3.65
C PHE A 117 0.64 11.25 -4.82
N ARG A 118 1.11 10.41 -5.76
CA ARG A 118 1.82 10.87 -6.96
C ARG A 118 0.92 11.72 -7.86
N ASP A 119 -0.34 11.31 -8.03
CA ASP A 119 -1.29 11.94 -8.94
C ASP A 119 -1.80 13.32 -8.48
N VAL A 120 -1.65 13.67 -7.20
CA VAL A 120 -2.05 14.99 -6.67
C VAL A 120 -1.18 16.12 -7.25
N ASP A 121 -1.87 17.15 -7.76
CA ASP A 121 -1.29 18.39 -8.28
C ASP A 121 -1.32 19.54 -7.26
N LYS A 122 -2.49 19.89 -6.69
CA LYS A 122 -2.60 21.05 -5.78
C LYS A 122 -2.99 20.75 -4.35
N GLU A 123 -3.95 19.86 -4.16
CA GLU A 123 -4.52 19.64 -2.83
C GLU A 123 -4.81 18.16 -2.57
N LEU A 124 -4.42 17.73 -1.37
CA LEU A 124 -4.74 16.43 -0.81
C LEU A 124 -5.54 16.66 0.47
N PHE A 125 -6.73 16.07 0.55
CA PHE A 125 -7.55 16.10 1.77
C PHE A 125 -7.85 14.68 2.24
N VAL A 126 -7.35 14.31 3.41
CA VAL A 126 -7.53 12.96 3.97
C VAL A 126 -8.32 13.03 5.27
N GLY A 127 -9.47 12.36 5.29
CA GLY A 127 -10.32 12.20 6.47
C GLY A 127 -10.32 10.76 6.96
N GLY A 128 -10.14 10.54 8.26
CA GLY A 128 -10.21 9.22 8.84
C GLY A 128 -10.32 9.26 10.36
N SER A 129 -10.21 8.11 11.01
CA SER A 129 -10.33 8.02 12.46
C SER A 129 -9.05 8.37 13.19
N SER A 130 -7.96 7.65 12.92
CA SER A 130 -6.64 7.93 13.49
C SER A 130 -5.61 8.38 12.47
N LEU A 131 -5.78 8.08 11.17
CA LEU A 131 -4.78 8.34 10.12
C LEU A 131 -3.39 7.72 10.36
N LEU A 132 -3.27 6.76 11.28
CA LEU A 132 -1.97 6.19 11.66
C LEU A 132 -1.14 5.65 10.50
N SER A 133 -1.75 5.01 9.49
CA SER A 133 -1.02 4.50 8.33
C SER A 133 -0.45 5.61 7.45
N ILE A 134 -1.09 6.78 7.42
CA ILE A 134 -0.58 7.95 6.68
C ILE A 134 0.57 8.59 7.44
N ALA A 135 0.41 8.76 8.75
CA ALA A 135 1.44 9.32 9.64
C ALA A 135 2.70 8.44 9.77
N THR A 136 2.64 7.17 9.35
CA THR A 136 3.75 6.22 9.43
C THR A 136 4.26 5.85 8.04
N SER A 137 3.53 5.00 7.32
CA SER A 137 3.96 4.42 6.04
C SER A 137 4.06 5.45 4.91
N SER A 138 3.34 6.57 5.01
CA SER A 138 3.34 7.63 4.00
C SER A 138 3.97 8.94 4.49
N ALA A 139 4.68 8.93 5.62
CA ALA A 139 5.27 10.13 6.22
C ALA A 139 6.22 10.87 5.27
N GLU A 140 7.15 10.15 4.65
CA GLU A 140 8.11 10.72 3.69
C GLU A 140 7.43 11.24 2.42
N LEU A 141 6.40 10.54 1.94
CA LEU A 141 5.61 10.96 0.78
C LEU A 141 4.81 12.23 1.09
N LEU A 142 4.24 12.30 2.29
CA LEU A 142 3.53 13.46 2.80
C LEU A 142 4.48 14.67 2.89
N LYS A 143 5.64 14.51 3.54
CA LYS A 143 6.69 15.53 3.60
C LYS A 143 7.07 16.02 2.20
N LYS A 144 7.41 15.10 1.30
CA LYS A 144 7.82 15.42 -0.08
C LYS A 144 6.74 16.19 -0.84
N LYS A 145 5.46 15.84 -0.68
CA LYS A 145 4.34 16.52 -1.35
C LYS A 145 4.10 17.92 -0.82
N VAL A 146 4.18 18.12 0.49
CA VAL A 146 4.10 19.46 1.08
C VAL A 146 5.27 20.32 0.59
N LEU A 147 6.49 19.79 0.60
CA LEU A 147 7.67 20.50 0.09
C LEU A 147 7.57 20.82 -1.41
N SER A 148 6.85 20.02 -2.20
CA SER A 148 6.61 20.31 -3.62
C SER A 148 5.49 21.33 -3.88
N GLY A 149 4.93 21.97 -2.86
CA GLY A 149 3.90 23.01 -3.01
C GLY A 149 2.45 22.54 -2.87
N VAL A 150 2.22 21.26 -2.54
CA VAL A 150 0.86 20.71 -2.39
C VAL A 150 0.31 21.04 -1.00
N ASN A 151 -0.90 21.57 -0.94
CA ASN A 151 -1.61 21.76 0.33
C ASN A 151 -2.19 20.43 0.81
N VAL A 152 -1.94 20.10 2.07
CA VAL A 152 -2.45 18.87 2.67
C VAL A 152 -3.32 19.18 3.87
N ARG A 153 -4.60 18.81 3.76
CA ARG A 153 -5.58 18.84 4.85
C ARG A 153 -5.71 17.44 5.43
N LEU A 154 -5.57 17.31 6.74
CA LEU A 154 -5.79 16.04 7.45
C LEU A 154 -6.85 16.21 8.52
N LEU A 155 -7.81 15.29 8.55
CA LEU A 155 -8.92 15.29 9.50
C LEU A 155 -8.98 13.96 10.23
N LEU A 156 -8.85 13.99 11.55
CA LEU A 156 -8.87 12.81 12.41
C LEU A 156 -9.69 13.02 13.69
N MET A 157 -10.02 11.95 14.42
CA MET A 157 -10.81 12.08 15.64
C MET A 157 -10.05 12.81 16.73
N ASP A 158 -10.77 13.61 17.51
CA ASP A 158 -10.24 14.23 18.72
C ASP A 158 -10.01 13.14 19.80
N PRO A 159 -8.79 12.97 20.32
CA PRO A 159 -8.51 12.00 21.39
C PRO A 159 -9.30 12.27 22.68
N SER A 160 -9.75 13.50 22.91
CA SER A 160 -10.57 13.91 24.06
C SER A 160 -12.08 13.79 23.81
N SER A 161 -12.50 13.36 22.61
CA SER A 161 -13.93 13.16 22.31
C SER A 161 -14.55 12.06 23.17
N TYR A 162 -15.79 12.30 23.59
CA TYR A 162 -16.63 11.30 24.25
C TYR A 162 -16.82 10.02 23.40
N VAL A 163 -16.77 10.12 22.07
CA VAL A 163 -16.84 8.96 21.18
C VAL A 163 -15.63 8.04 21.36
N VAL A 164 -14.43 8.61 21.50
CA VAL A 164 -13.20 7.85 21.74
C VAL A 164 -13.25 7.15 23.10
N GLU A 165 -13.80 7.83 24.11
CA GLU A 165 -14.03 7.26 25.44
C GLU A 165 -14.99 6.05 25.39
N ILE A 166 -16.14 6.18 24.70
CA ILE A 166 -17.09 5.07 24.52
C ILE A 166 -16.44 3.89 23.83
N ILE A 167 -15.73 4.11 22.71
CA ILE A 167 -15.06 3.04 21.96
C ILE A 167 -14.03 2.33 22.85
N THR A 168 -13.27 3.09 23.63
CA THR A 168 -12.28 2.54 24.57
C THR A 168 -12.95 1.67 25.64
N ARG A 169 -14.09 2.10 26.20
CA ARG A 169 -14.88 1.30 27.16
C ARG A 169 -15.41 0.01 26.52
N GLN A 170 -15.88 0.06 25.28
CA GLN A 170 -16.32 -1.14 24.54
C GLN A 170 -15.17 -2.13 24.28
N GLY A 171 -13.94 -1.63 24.14
CA GLY A 171 -12.72 -2.43 24.02
C GLY A 171 -12.22 -3.05 25.33
N GLN A 172 -13.09 -3.21 26.35
CA GLN A 172 -12.74 -3.68 27.69
C GLN A 172 -11.68 -2.79 28.38
N GLY A 173 -11.69 -1.48 28.09
CA GLY A 173 -10.75 -0.52 28.66
C GLY A 173 -9.38 -0.49 27.99
N ARG A 174 -9.14 -1.27 26.93
CA ARG A 174 -7.90 -1.16 26.14
C ARG A 174 -7.90 0.16 25.37
N ALA A 175 -6.99 1.05 25.73
CA ALA A 175 -6.84 2.38 25.11
C ALA A 175 -6.20 2.34 23.70
N THR A 176 -6.24 1.21 22.99
CA THR A 176 -5.59 1.02 21.68
C THR A 176 -6.01 2.09 20.67
N PHE A 177 -7.31 2.38 20.57
CA PHE A 177 -7.81 3.37 19.62
C PHE A 177 -7.38 4.80 19.97
N LEU A 178 -7.51 5.18 21.25
CA LEU A 178 -6.99 6.45 21.76
C LEU A 178 -5.49 6.60 21.50
N ASN A 179 -4.72 5.55 21.79
CA ASN A 179 -3.28 5.52 21.59
C ASN A 179 -2.92 5.65 20.10
N GLU A 180 -3.68 5.04 19.19
CA GLU A 180 -3.48 5.24 17.74
C GLU A 180 -3.69 6.71 17.35
N ILE A 181 -4.74 7.37 17.85
CA ILE A 181 -5.02 8.79 17.55
C ILE A 181 -3.88 9.67 18.08
N ARG A 182 -3.52 9.53 19.37
CA ARG A 182 -2.45 10.31 20.00
C ARG A 182 -1.12 10.12 19.27
N THR A 183 -0.75 8.88 18.98
CA THR A 183 0.47 8.57 18.25
C THR A 183 0.48 9.20 16.87
N SER A 184 -0.65 9.20 16.16
CA SER A 184 -0.75 9.83 14.84
C SER A 184 -0.55 11.33 14.91
N LEU A 185 -1.13 12.02 15.89
CA LEU A 185 -0.94 13.46 16.10
C LEU A 185 0.52 13.79 16.42
N MET A 186 1.19 13.01 17.27
CA MET A 186 2.62 13.20 17.59
C MET A 186 3.53 12.97 16.38
N LEU A 187 3.24 11.95 15.56
CA LEU A 187 3.99 11.70 14.33
C LEU A 187 3.76 12.80 13.29
N LEU A 188 2.53 13.32 13.17
CA LEU A 188 2.22 14.44 12.28
C LEU A 188 2.91 15.74 12.74
N GLN A 189 3.00 15.98 14.04
CA GLN A 189 3.78 17.09 14.58
C GLN A 189 5.26 16.96 14.21
N LYS A 190 5.85 15.77 14.38
CA LYS A 190 7.23 15.53 13.96
C LYS A 190 7.43 15.85 12.47
N ILE A 191 6.52 15.38 11.61
CA ILE A 191 6.56 15.68 10.17
C ILE A 191 6.45 17.19 9.92
N SER A 192 5.57 17.90 10.63
CA SER A 192 5.44 19.36 10.52
C SER A 192 6.76 20.06 10.86
N HIS A 193 7.40 19.71 11.99
CA HIS A 193 8.70 20.27 12.37
C HIS A 193 9.80 19.94 11.36
N GLU A 194 9.80 18.74 10.78
CA GLU A 194 10.74 18.34 9.72
C GLU A 194 10.49 19.11 8.40
N ILE A 195 9.25 19.45 8.08
CA ILE A 195 8.92 20.29 6.92
C ILE A 195 9.37 21.74 7.16
N ASP A 196 9.12 22.27 8.36
CA ASP A 196 9.43 23.66 8.71
C ASP A 196 10.94 23.92 8.75
N SER A 197 11.71 22.95 9.24
CA SER A 197 13.17 23.00 9.34
C SER A 197 13.94 22.73 8.03
N GLU A 198 13.28 22.24 6.97
CA GLU A 198 13.92 21.97 5.68
C GLU A 198 14.19 23.27 4.90
N PRO A 199 15.45 23.64 4.63
CA PRO A 199 15.78 24.87 3.90
C PRO A 199 15.60 24.70 2.38
N GLY A 200 15.36 25.81 1.67
CA GLY A 200 15.38 25.84 0.19
C GLY A 200 14.03 25.66 -0.51
N TYR A 201 12.92 25.52 0.25
CA TYR A 201 11.57 25.37 -0.29
C TYR A 201 10.69 26.59 0.04
N LEU A 202 10.81 27.65 -0.77
CA LEU A 202 10.07 28.92 -0.57
C LEU A 202 8.57 28.79 -0.90
N ASP A 203 8.21 27.97 -1.89
CA ASP A 203 6.82 27.75 -2.35
C ASP A 203 6.21 26.46 -1.77
N ARG A 204 6.63 26.04 -0.57
CA ARG A 204 6.06 24.84 0.09
C ARG A 204 4.57 25.04 0.40
N GLY A 205 3.81 23.97 0.26
CA GLY A 205 2.41 23.92 0.63
C GLY A 205 2.20 23.95 2.14
N LYS A 206 0.95 23.90 2.58
CA LYS A 206 0.59 23.87 4.00
C LYS A 206 0.13 22.49 4.44
N LEU A 207 0.69 21.99 5.54
CA LEU A 207 0.15 20.85 6.28
C LEU A 207 -0.80 21.39 7.37
N THR A 208 -2.09 21.11 7.24
CA THR A 208 -3.12 21.57 8.19
C THR A 208 -3.84 20.36 8.78
N VAL A 209 -3.94 20.31 10.10
CA VAL A 209 -4.57 19.21 10.82
C VAL A 209 -5.75 19.72 11.62
N HIS A 210 -6.90 19.06 11.48
CA HIS A 210 -8.11 19.32 12.25
C HIS A 210 -8.57 18.07 12.98
N THR A 211 -9.25 18.25 14.12
CA THR A 211 -9.87 17.18 14.89
C THR A 211 -11.38 17.33 14.96
N TYR A 212 -12.10 16.20 14.90
CA TYR A 212 -13.57 16.15 15.04
C TYR A 212 -13.99 15.20 16.15
N ASP A 213 -15.18 15.40 16.72
CA ASP A 213 -15.64 14.70 17.92
C ASP A 213 -16.88 13.81 17.69
N CYS A 214 -17.35 13.67 16.44
CA CYS A 214 -18.49 12.84 16.06
C CYS A 214 -18.08 11.46 15.50
N ILE A 215 -19.04 10.53 15.37
CA ILE A 215 -18.79 9.23 14.73
C ILE A 215 -18.65 9.46 13.21
N PRO A 216 -17.50 9.13 12.59
CA PRO A 216 -17.34 9.32 11.16
C PRO A 216 -18.25 8.33 10.42
N SER A 217 -18.99 8.80 9.42
CA SER A 217 -19.80 7.93 8.56
C SER A 217 -18.93 7.13 7.57
N HIS A 218 -17.76 7.65 7.23
CA HIS A 218 -16.80 7.11 6.27
C HIS A 218 -15.40 7.66 6.55
N SER A 219 -14.38 7.06 5.95
CA SER A 219 -13.06 7.71 5.77
C SER A 219 -12.86 8.01 4.29
N PHE A 220 -12.09 9.05 3.97
CA PHE A 220 -11.93 9.50 2.59
C PHE A 220 -10.54 10.05 2.28
N ILE A 221 -10.22 10.06 0.99
CA ILE A 221 -9.06 10.72 0.40
C ILE A 221 -9.57 11.47 -0.82
N CYS A 222 -9.55 12.79 -0.76
CA CYS A 222 -9.87 13.66 -1.89
C CYS A 222 -8.56 14.16 -2.52
N LEU A 223 -8.42 13.96 -3.82
CA LEU A 223 -7.35 14.50 -4.65
C LEU A 223 -7.93 15.63 -5.49
N ASP A 224 -7.29 16.80 -5.48
CA ASP A 224 -7.63 17.93 -6.35
C ASP A 224 -9.13 18.24 -6.37
N GLU A 225 -9.68 18.43 -5.18
CA GLU A 225 -11.11 18.60 -4.94
C GLU A 225 -11.74 19.68 -5.84
N GLY A 226 -12.86 19.33 -6.50
CA GLY A 226 -13.60 20.25 -7.38
C GLY A 226 -13.00 20.49 -8.76
N ARG A 227 -11.86 19.88 -9.09
CA ARG A 227 -11.23 19.98 -10.42
C ARG A 227 -11.72 18.88 -11.36
N LEU A 228 -11.53 19.08 -12.67
CA LEU A 228 -11.92 18.10 -13.71
C LEU A 228 -11.25 16.73 -13.53
N GLY A 229 -10.04 16.68 -12.96
CA GLY A 229 -9.33 15.44 -12.64
C GLY A 229 -9.48 14.98 -11.18
N GLY A 230 -10.35 15.62 -10.40
CA GLY A 230 -10.50 15.33 -8.98
C GLY A 230 -11.04 13.92 -8.73
N LYS A 231 -10.46 13.22 -7.76
CA LYS A 231 -10.88 11.87 -7.35
C LYS A 231 -11.14 11.83 -5.86
N ILE A 232 -12.15 11.07 -5.47
CA ILE A 232 -12.46 10.76 -4.07
C ILE A 232 -12.43 9.25 -3.88
N VAL A 233 -11.59 8.80 -2.96
CA VAL A 233 -11.58 7.42 -2.47
C VAL A 233 -12.28 7.41 -1.12
N ALA A 234 -13.43 6.76 -1.01
CA ALA A 234 -14.24 6.71 0.21
C ALA A 234 -14.37 5.26 0.71
N ASP A 235 -14.00 5.02 1.97
CA ASP A 235 -14.31 3.77 2.68
C ASP A 235 -15.64 3.93 3.42
N ILE A 236 -16.63 3.14 3.04
CA ILE A 236 -18.00 3.27 3.53
C ILE A 236 -18.14 2.53 4.87
N GLY A 237 -18.65 3.22 5.88
CA GLY A 237 -19.03 2.66 7.16
C GLY A 237 -18.18 3.16 8.33
N PRO A 238 -18.78 3.25 9.54
CA PRO A 238 -18.16 3.94 10.66
C PRO A 238 -16.89 3.25 11.16
N TYR A 239 -15.85 4.05 11.44
CA TYR A 239 -14.63 3.54 12.06
C TYR A 239 -14.72 3.54 13.58
N LEU A 240 -15.14 2.40 14.14
CA LEU A 240 -15.25 2.20 15.58
C LEU A 240 -14.13 1.29 16.14
N GLY A 241 -12.92 1.39 15.60
CA GLY A 241 -11.75 0.65 16.13
C GLY A 241 -11.71 -0.86 15.87
N ARG A 242 -12.71 -1.46 15.22
CA ARG A 242 -12.72 -2.89 14.84
C ARG A 242 -12.19 -3.12 13.42
N SER A 243 -11.48 -4.24 13.23
CA SER A 243 -10.86 -4.70 11.99
C SER A 243 -11.86 -5.32 10.98
N THR A 244 -13.12 -4.89 10.96
CA THR A 244 -14.11 -5.40 10.01
C THR A 244 -13.79 -4.90 8.59
N PRO A 245 -13.79 -5.78 7.56
CA PRO A 245 -13.65 -5.37 6.17
C PRO A 245 -14.72 -4.32 5.82
N ARG A 246 -14.32 -3.27 5.09
CA ARG A 246 -15.23 -2.21 4.66
C ARG A 246 -15.16 -1.99 3.17
N PRO A 247 -16.30 -1.86 2.48
CA PRO A 247 -16.28 -1.56 1.08
C PRO A 247 -15.68 -0.17 0.85
N SER A 248 -14.87 -0.08 -0.19
CA SER A 248 -14.25 1.17 -0.65
C SER A 248 -14.80 1.52 -2.02
N MET A 249 -14.95 2.81 -2.29
CA MET A 249 -15.46 3.34 -3.55
C MET A 249 -14.49 4.39 -4.08
N VAL A 250 -14.27 4.38 -5.39
CA VAL A 250 -13.52 5.42 -6.10
C VAL A 250 -14.50 6.19 -6.97
N VAL A 251 -14.55 7.51 -6.77
CA VAL A 251 -15.50 8.40 -7.43
C VAL A 251 -14.73 9.50 -8.14
N VAL A 252 -15.06 9.73 -9.41
CA VAL A 252 -14.51 10.81 -10.24
C VAL A 252 -15.48 11.97 -10.33
N ASN A 253 -14.96 13.17 -10.55
CA ASN A 253 -15.78 14.36 -10.77
C ASN A 253 -16.57 14.25 -12.08
N LYS A 254 -17.84 13.88 -11.98
CA LYS A 254 -18.78 13.75 -13.10
C LYS A 254 -20.03 14.55 -12.82
N GLU A 255 -20.53 15.24 -13.85
CA GLU A 255 -21.76 16.03 -13.77
C GLU A 255 -22.95 15.15 -13.36
N ASN A 256 -23.76 15.62 -12.40
CA ASN A 256 -24.89 14.89 -11.81
C ASN A 256 -24.52 13.54 -11.15
N GLY A 257 -23.24 13.32 -10.84
CA GLY A 257 -22.75 12.14 -10.14
C GLY A 257 -22.79 12.25 -8.61
N ILE A 258 -22.29 11.21 -7.93
CA ILE A 258 -22.21 11.16 -6.45
C ILE A 258 -20.98 11.89 -5.89
N TYR A 259 -20.09 12.41 -6.75
CA TYR A 259 -18.88 13.13 -6.35
C TYR A 259 -19.19 14.32 -5.42
N ASP A 260 -20.16 15.15 -5.81
CA ASP A 260 -20.54 16.34 -5.03
C ASP A 260 -21.11 15.98 -3.65
N TYR A 261 -21.74 14.82 -3.51
CA TYR A 261 -22.23 14.34 -2.22
C TYR A 261 -21.06 14.06 -1.27
N TRP A 262 -20.05 13.32 -1.72
CA TRP A 262 -18.87 13.01 -0.91
C TRP A 262 -18.04 14.26 -0.62
N ARG A 263 -17.89 15.16 -1.61
CA ARG A 263 -17.24 16.45 -1.45
C ARG A 263 -17.88 17.26 -0.33
N LYS A 264 -19.20 17.49 -0.43
CA LYS A 264 -19.96 18.24 0.58
C LYS A 264 -19.86 17.62 1.97
N MET A 265 -19.85 16.29 2.07
CA MET A 265 -19.69 15.62 3.35
C MET A 265 -18.30 15.89 3.97
N GLY A 266 -17.24 15.81 3.17
CA GLY A 266 -15.88 16.17 3.60
C GLY A 266 -15.78 17.64 4.03
N ASP A 267 -16.38 18.55 3.26
CA ASP A 267 -16.44 19.99 3.58
C ASP A 267 -17.18 20.26 4.89
N LEU A 268 -18.34 19.63 5.11
CA LEU A 268 -19.10 19.76 6.36
C LEU A 268 -18.29 19.27 7.55
N MET A 269 -17.67 18.09 7.45
CA MET A 269 -16.82 17.57 8.52
C MET A 269 -15.62 18.49 8.79
N TRP A 270 -15.04 19.12 7.77
CA TRP A 270 -13.97 20.09 7.94
C TRP A 270 -14.45 21.37 8.63
N GLN A 271 -15.62 21.90 8.26
CA GLN A 271 -16.19 23.12 8.84
C GLN A 271 -16.58 22.94 10.30
N GLU A 272 -17.10 21.77 10.69
CA GLU A 272 -17.48 21.46 12.07
C GLU A 272 -16.27 21.03 12.94
N SER A 273 -15.12 20.78 12.32
CA SER A 273 -13.90 20.36 13.02
C SER A 273 -13.12 21.53 13.64
N ASN A 274 -12.27 21.20 14.59
CA ASN A 274 -11.41 22.16 15.28
C ASN A 274 -9.98 22.08 14.75
N PHE A 275 -9.37 23.24 14.49
CA PHE A 275 -7.95 23.29 14.13
C PHE A 275 -7.07 22.74 15.25
N PHE A 276 -6.17 21.83 14.91
CA PHE A 276 -5.21 21.23 15.84
C PHE A 276 -3.83 21.85 15.62
N ASN A 277 -3.35 22.59 16.62
CA ASN A 277 -2.07 23.29 16.54
C ASN A 277 -0.89 22.33 16.75
N LEU A 278 -0.25 21.90 15.66
CA LEU A 278 0.94 21.05 15.68
C LEU A 278 2.20 21.76 16.19
N SER A 279 2.24 23.09 16.21
CA SER A 279 3.42 23.86 16.65
C SER A 279 3.57 23.94 18.16
N LYS A 280 2.63 23.39 18.95
CA LYS A 280 2.76 23.34 20.41
C LYS A 280 3.73 22.22 20.81
N ASP A 281 4.82 22.56 21.47
CA ASP A 281 5.80 21.56 21.96
C ASP A 281 5.18 20.47 22.85
N ASP A 282 4.05 20.77 23.49
CA ASP A 282 3.27 19.83 24.28
C ASP A 282 1.84 19.70 23.73
N LEU A 283 1.56 18.57 23.07
CA LEU A 283 0.25 18.27 22.51
C LEU A 283 -0.78 17.80 23.54
N PHE A 284 -0.34 17.21 24.67
CA PHE A 284 -1.22 16.47 25.59
C PHE A 284 -0.97 16.73 27.08
N GLY A 285 -0.31 17.83 27.43
CA GLY A 285 0.07 18.14 28.81
C GLY A 285 1.31 17.37 29.31
N THR A 286 2.02 16.71 28.39
CA THR A 286 3.26 15.97 28.63
C THR A 286 4.22 16.20 27.46
N GLN A 287 5.43 16.71 27.73
CA GLN A 287 6.52 16.75 26.76
C GLN A 287 6.96 15.32 26.43
N THR A 288 6.27 14.68 25.48
CA THR A 288 6.55 13.32 25.04
C THR A 288 6.78 13.28 23.54
N LYS A 289 7.61 12.34 23.11
CA LYS A 289 7.83 12.00 21.70
C LYS A 289 7.37 10.58 21.43
N ALA A 290 6.81 10.38 20.24
CA ALA A 290 6.37 9.08 19.78
C ALA A 290 7.27 8.56 18.66
N PHE A 291 7.67 7.30 18.78
CA PHE A 291 8.30 6.52 17.72
C PHE A 291 7.42 5.34 17.34
N MET A 292 7.45 5.00 16.06
CA MET A 292 6.80 3.80 15.58
C MET A 292 7.76 2.97 14.74
N PHE A 293 7.90 1.70 15.10
CA PHE A 293 8.69 0.74 14.35
C PHE A 293 7.77 -0.34 13.78
N THR A 294 7.87 -0.59 12.48
CA THR A 294 6.99 -1.50 11.75
C THR A 294 7.79 -2.49 10.94
N SER A 295 7.36 -3.75 10.90
CA SER A 295 7.98 -4.75 10.03
C SER A 295 7.79 -4.39 8.54
N GLY A 296 8.86 -4.53 7.76
CA GLY A 296 8.87 -4.42 6.29
C GLY A 296 8.93 -3.00 5.69
N ALA A 297 8.60 -1.95 6.45
CA ALA A 297 8.48 -0.59 5.90
C ALA A 297 9.73 0.30 6.05
N SER A 298 10.70 -0.05 6.91
CA SER A 298 11.84 0.84 7.19
C SER A 298 12.90 0.81 6.09
N THR A 299 13.22 1.99 5.56
CA THR A 299 14.32 2.26 4.62
C THR A 299 15.61 2.69 5.31
N LYS A 300 15.56 3.06 6.60
CA LYS A 300 16.73 3.46 7.39
C LYS A 300 17.48 2.22 7.86
N LEU A 301 18.81 2.22 7.67
CA LEU A 301 19.68 1.09 7.99
C LEU A 301 19.57 0.65 9.46
N ASP A 302 19.35 1.62 10.35
CA ASP A 302 19.39 1.44 11.80
C ASP A 302 18.03 1.08 12.41
N GLU A 303 16.96 1.00 11.60
CA GLU A 303 15.58 0.72 12.05
C GLU A 303 14.93 -0.43 11.26
N ARG A 304 15.72 -1.15 10.45
CA ARG A 304 15.25 -2.29 9.66
C ARG A 304 15.24 -3.56 10.49
N THR A 305 14.30 -4.45 10.19
CA THR A 305 14.33 -5.80 10.77
C THR A 305 15.33 -6.65 10.02
N GLU A 306 16.22 -7.31 10.77
CA GLU A 306 17.24 -8.19 10.23
C GLU A 306 16.94 -9.63 10.64
N TYR A 307 17.38 -10.59 9.84
CA TYR A 307 17.39 -12.01 10.17
C TYR A 307 18.82 -12.53 10.22
N TYR A 308 19.07 -13.53 11.05
CA TYR A 308 20.39 -14.14 11.16
C TYR A 308 20.56 -15.26 10.12
N CYS A 309 21.52 -15.08 9.22
CA CYS A 309 21.89 -16.05 8.20
C CYS A 309 23.04 -16.93 8.72
N GLN A 310 22.74 -18.20 8.97
CA GLN A 310 23.74 -19.16 9.47
C GLN A 310 24.86 -19.46 8.47
N ALA A 311 24.58 -19.35 7.16
CA ALA A 311 25.55 -19.66 6.12
C ALA A 311 26.65 -18.59 6.02
N THR A 312 26.30 -17.32 6.26
CA THR A 312 27.23 -16.18 6.19
C THR A 312 27.68 -15.69 7.57
N ASP A 313 27.18 -16.31 8.65
CA ASP A 313 27.35 -15.87 10.04
C ASP A 313 27.09 -14.36 10.23
N SER A 314 26.03 -13.86 9.61
CA SER A 314 25.77 -12.43 9.55
C SER A 314 24.28 -12.11 9.65
N TRP A 315 24.00 -10.83 9.97
CA TRP A 315 22.64 -10.30 10.01
C TRP A 315 22.30 -9.65 8.67
N GLU A 316 21.26 -10.16 8.03
CA GLU A 316 20.82 -9.74 6.70
C GLU A 316 19.42 -9.13 6.76
N LYS A 317 19.06 -8.33 5.76
CA LYS A 317 17.75 -7.65 5.72
C LYS A 317 16.63 -8.68 5.54
N ALA A 318 15.58 -8.60 6.37
CA ALA A 318 14.38 -9.41 6.19
C ALA A 318 13.60 -8.99 4.92
N SER A 319 13.04 -9.97 4.23
CA SER A 319 12.25 -9.78 3.00
C SER A 319 10.76 -9.70 3.31
N ILE A 320 10.01 -8.92 2.53
CA ILE A 320 8.55 -8.93 2.58
C ILE A 320 8.07 -10.28 2.01
N CYS A 321 7.27 -11.01 2.77
CA CYS A 321 6.82 -12.34 2.36
C CYS A 321 5.39 -12.33 1.83
N LYS A 322 5.09 -13.38 1.06
CA LYS A 322 3.78 -13.58 0.47
C LYS A 322 2.75 -13.85 1.56
N MET A 323 1.72 -13.00 1.62
CA MET A 323 0.66 -13.14 2.62
C MET A 323 -0.27 -14.30 2.26
N ASN A 324 -0.54 -15.19 3.22
CA ASN A 324 -1.60 -16.19 3.10
C ASN A 324 -2.97 -15.47 3.06
N LYS A 325 -3.95 -16.01 2.33
CA LYS A 325 -5.31 -15.47 2.29
C LYS A 325 -5.97 -15.36 3.66
N ASN A 326 -5.59 -16.25 4.59
CA ASN A 326 -6.17 -16.32 5.93
C ASN A 326 -5.39 -15.52 6.98
N TRP A 327 -4.28 -14.88 6.61
CA TRP A 327 -3.49 -14.09 7.53
C TRP A 327 -4.06 -12.67 7.68
N GLN A 328 -4.09 -12.21 8.92
CA GLN A 328 -4.51 -10.84 9.27
C GLN A 328 -3.29 -9.92 9.27
N SER A 329 -3.48 -8.68 8.83
CA SER A 329 -2.43 -7.66 8.84
C SER A 329 -2.41 -6.89 10.16
N ILE A 330 -1.31 -6.18 10.42
CA ILE A 330 -1.23 -5.12 11.42
C ILE A 330 -1.09 -3.81 10.65
N LYS A 331 -1.92 -2.81 10.98
CA LYS A 331 -1.96 -1.53 10.26
C LYS A 331 -0.61 -0.82 10.29
N GLY A 332 -0.08 -0.52 9.11
CA GLY A 332 1.22 0.12 8.90
C GLY A 332 2.40 -0.87 8.81
N SER A 333 2.17 -2.17 9.01
CA SER A 333 3.20 -3.20 8.99
C SER A 333 2.97 -4.22 7.87
N GLN A 334 4.05 -4.87 7.45
CA GLN A 334 4.03 -5.94 6.45
C GLN A 334 4.56 -7.25 7.03
N TRP A 335 4.08 -8.36 6.48
CA TRP A 335 4.60 -9.68 6.80
C TRP A 335 6.03 -9.82 6.27
N ILE A 336 6.94 -10.27 7.13
CA ILE A 336 8.35 -10.45 6.80
C ILE A 336 8.82 -11.89 7.05
N TRP A 337 9.78 -12.34 6.25
CA TRP A 337 10.46 -13.62 6.37
C TRP A 337 11.90 -13.51 5.83
N VAL A 338 12.64 -14.62 5.76
CA VAL A 338 14.00 -14.63 5.18
C VAL A 338 13.98 -14.43 3.66
N ALA A 339 12.88 -14.82 3.00
CA ALA A 339 12.65 -14.71 1.57
C ALA A 339 11.15 -14.45 1.28
N GLU A 340 10.79 -14.24 0.01
CA GLU A 340 9.38 -14.01 -0.39
C GLU A 340 8.45 -15.19 -0.02
N SER A 341 8.99 -16.42 -0.03
CA SER A 341 8.30 -17.64 0.42
C SER A 341 9.28 -18.60 1.08
N ALA A 342 8.80 -19.46 1.99
CA ALA A 342 9.60 -20.55 2.53
C ALA A 342 9.87 -21.62 1.46
N THR A 343 11.02 -22.29 1.51
CA THR A 343 11.30 -23.38 0.57
C THR A 343 10.46 -24.62 0.91
N PRO A 344 10.18 -25.52 -0.06
CA PRO A 344 9.42 -26.74 0.22
C PRO A 344 10.05 -27.63 1.30
N GLU A 345 11.39 -27.68 1.36
CA GLU A 345 12.13 -28.43 2.38
C GLU A 345 11.96 -27.82 3.77
N GLU A 346 12.03 -26.49 3.88
CA GLU A 346 11.81 -25.75 5.13
C GLU A 346 10.40 -25.99 5.69
N VAL A 347 9.41 -26.18 4.82
CA VAL A 347 8.02 -26.45 5.22
C VAL A 347 7.85 -27.89 5.67
N LYS A 348 8.44 -28.85 4.95
CA LYS A 348 8.36 -30.27 5.28
C LYS A 348 9.05 -30.59 6.61
N THR A 349 10.19 -29.95 6.89
CA THR A 349 11.02 -30.22 8.08
C THR A 349 10.76 -29.28 9.25
N GLY A 350 10.10 -28.15 9.00
CA GLY A 350 9.98 -27.07 9.97
C GLY A 350 11.27 -26.28 10.07
N THR A 351 11.18 -25.02 10.51
CA THR A 351 12.34 -24.15 10.64
C THR A 351 12.32 -23.31 11.88
N LYS A 352 13.52 -22.92 12.29
CA LYS A 352 13.73 -21.94 13.36
C LYS A 352 14.60 -20.83 12.82
N LYS A 353 14.06 -19.61 12.77
CA LYS A 353 14.77 -18.42 12.27
C LYS A 353 14.78 -17.34 13.34
N LYS A 354 15.83 -16.54 13.34
CA LYS A 354 16.06 -15.48 14.32
C LYS A 354 15.95 -14.14 13.61
N PHE A 355 15.14 -13.25 14.15
CA PHE A 355 15.00 -11.88 13.67
C PHE A 355 15.35 -10.91 14.79
N ARG A 356 15.83 -9.72 14.45
CA ARG A 356 16.07 -8.63 15.39
C ARG A 356 15.61 -7.29 14.85
N LEU A 357 15.20 -6.42 15.77
CA LEU A 357 15.04 -5.00 15.58
C LEU A 357 16.00 -4.29 16.52
N LEU A 358 16.82 -3.38 15.98
CA LEU A 358 17.67 -2.48 16.74
C LEU A 358 17.09 -1.07 16.67
N PHE A 359 17.18 -0.33 17.76
CA PHE A 359 16.86 1.09 17.81
C PHE A 359 17.54 1.75 19.01
N ASN A 360 17.71 3.06 18.95
CA ASN A 360 18.32 3.83 20.03
C ASN A 360 17.29 4.76 20.68
N LEU A 361 17.33 4.83 22.01
CA LEU A 361 16.66 5.84 22.82
C LEU A 361 17.70 6.85 23.33
N PRO A 362 17.30 8.09 23.64
CA PRO A 362 18.21 9.07 24.23
C PRO A 362 18.96 8.52 25.46
N LEU A 363 20.22 8.91 25.63
CA LEU A 363 21.08 8.36 26.69
C LEU A 363 20.65 8.79 28.10
N ASP A 364 20.01 9.95 28.21
CA ASP A 364 19.57 10.53 29.50
C ASP A 364 18.26 9.92 30.03
N CYS A 365 17.70 8.90 29.36
CA CYS A 365 16.51 8.17 29.82
C CYS A 365 16.82 7.37 31.11
N ARG A 366 16.54 7.93 32.29
CA ARG A 366 16.55 7.18 33.57
C ARG A 366 15.13 6.74 33.97
N GLY A 367 14.97 5.45 34.26
CA GLY A 367 13.95 4.83 35.13
C GLY A 367 12.46 4.93 34.77
N GLU A 368 11.96 6.10 34.37
CA GLU A 368 10.52 6.43 34.19
C GLU A 368 10.24 7.22 32.90
N PHE A 369 11.18 7.15 31.96
CA PHE A 369 11.17 8.00 30.77
C PHE A 369 10.30 7.43 29.65
N VAL A 370 10.20 6.10 29.55
CA VAL A 370 9.27 5.44 28.62
C VAL A 370 7.88 5.47 29.21
N VAL A 371 6.99 6.27 28.61
CA VAL A 371 5.59 6.39 29.01
C VAL A 371 4.79 5.18 28.56
N ARG A 372 5.10 4.66 27.36
CA ARG A 372 4.40 3.50 26.77
C ARG A 372 5.28 2.80 25.77
N ALA A 373 5.26 1.47 25.75
CA ALA A 373 5.88 0.68 24.70
C ALA A 373 5.01 -0.54 24.37
N ASP A 374 4.03 -0.36 23.48
CA ASP A 374 3.11 -1.43 23.09
C ASP A 374 3.61 -2.13 21.83
N LEU A 375 4.01 -3.39 21.95
CA LEU A 375 4.38 -4.24 20.83
C LEU A 375 3.18 -5.08 20.37
N PHE A 376 2.66 -4.75 19.20
CA PHE A 376 1.66 -5.55 18.49
C PHE A 376 2.38 -6.64 17.70
N LEU A 377 1.98 -7.90 17.86
CA LEU A 377 2.71 -9.05 17.29
C LEU A 377 1.77 -10.14 16.76
N ARG A 378 2.13 -10.72 15.61
CA ARG A 378 1.60 -11.98 15.09
C ARG A 378 2.71 -12.78 14.41
N SER A 379 2.55 -14.08 14.38
CA SER A 379 3.45 -14.98 13.67
C SER A 379 2.73 -16.20 13.09
N SER A 380 3.34 -16.79 12.07
CA SER A 380 3.06 -18.16 11.62
C SER A 380 4.36 -18.98 11.76
N ASP A 381 4.51 -19.88 12.75
CA ASP A 381 3.49 -20.36 13.69
C ASP A 381 3.71 -19.83 15.11
N GLU A 382 4.89 -20.01 15.69
CA GLU A 382 5.23 -19.53 17.04
C GLU A 382 6.37 -18.53 17.04
N CYS A 383 6.25 -17.46 17.82
CA CYS A 383 7.28 -16.47 18.06
C CYS A 383 7.57 -16.36 19.55
N ARG A 384 8.85 -16.48 19.90
CA ARG A 384 9.37 -16.20 21.24
C ARG A 384 10.08 -14.86 21.21
N LEU A 385 9.74 -14.01 22.17
CA LEU A 385 10.21 -12.63 22.26
C LEU A 385 11.24 -12.47 23.36
N ASN A 386 12.37 -11.86 23.02
CA ASN A 386 13.32 -11.33 24.00
C ASN A 386 13.47 -9.83 23.77
N VAL A 387 13.46 -9.03 24.84
CA VAL A 387 13.72 -7.59 24.79
C VAL A 387 14.98 -7.35 25.61
N ASN A 388 16.02 -6.85 24.95
CA ASN A 388 17.37 -6.81 25.47
C ASN A 388 17.77 -8.18 26.02
N ASP A 389 18.13 -8.26 27.30
CA ASP A 389 18.57 -9.48 27.96
C ASP A 389 17.42 -10.24 28.67
N THR A 390 16.18 -9.78 28.51
CA THR A 390 15.01 -10.38 29.18
C THR A 390 14.17 -11.19 28.22
N ARG A 391 14.02 -12.48 28.54
CA ARG A 391 13.14 -13.39 27.81
C ARG A 391 11.72 -13.32 28.34
N MET A 392 10.77 -13.12 27.43
CA MET A 392 9.35 -13.18 27.75
C MET A 392 8.93 -14.65 27.92
N SER A 393 8.08 -14.91 28.91
CA SER A 393 7.61 -16.27 29.22
C SER A 393 6.56 -16.78 28.22
N GLN A 394 5.79 -15.88 27.62
CA GLN A 394 4.72 -16.21 26.69
C GLN A 394 5.26 -16.48 25.28
N VAL A 395 4.60 -17.42 24.59
CA VAL A 395 4.78 -17.68 23.16
C VAL A 395 3.62 -17.02 22.40
N TYR A 396 3.95 -16.34 21.32
CA TYR A 396 3.00 -15.59 20.49
C TYR A 396 2.78 -16.33 19.18
N GLY A 397 1.53 -16.43 18.74
CA GLY A 397 1.17 -17.11 17.49
C GLY A 397 -0.06 -16.47 16.85
N GLY A 398 -0.75 -17.18 15.96
CA GLY A 398 -2.08 -16.74 15.52
C GLY A 398 -2.08 -15.71 14.39
N ALA A 399 -1.44 -16.07 13.28
CA ALA A 399 -1.50 -15.28 12.04
C ALA A 399 -2.94 -14.98 11.56
N SER A 400 -3.91 -15.85 11.86
CA SER A 400 -5.32 -15.72 11.46
C SER A 400 -6.24 -15.11 12.52
N TYR A 401 -5.75 -14.84 13.74
CA TYR A 401 -6.60 -14.36 14.84
C TYR A 401 -7.17 -12.97 14.53
N PRO A 402 -8.40 -12.64 14.96
CA PRO A 402 -8.98 -11.31 14.70
C PRO A 402 -8.14 -10.16 15.26
N GLU A 403 -7.60 -10.32 16.47
CA GLU A 403 -6.79 -9.31 17.16
C GLU A 403 -5.33 -9.77 17.30
N PRO A 404 -4.34 -8.87 17.15
CA PRO A 404 -2.94 -9.18 17.41
C PRO A 404 -2.67 -9.33 18.91
N PHE A 405 -1.57 -9.97 19.27
CA PHE A 405 -1.06 -9.90 20.64
C PHE A 405 -0.54 -8.49 20.91
N ILE A 406 -0.84 -7.95 22.08
CA ILE A 406 -0.33 -6.65 22.55
C ILE A 406 0.54 -6.94 23.78
N VAL A 407 1.83 -6.64 23.68
CA VAL A 407 2.81 -6.89 24.72
C VAL A 407 3.35 -5.54 25.18
N ASP A 408 3.14 -5.21 26.46
CA ASP A 408 3.79 -4.05 27.07
C ASP A 408 5.26 -4.40 27.33
N ILE A 409 6.16 -3.70 26.65
CA ILE A 409 7.60 -3.89 26.79
C ILE A 409 8.30 -2.72 27.50
N SER A 410 7.53 -1.76 28.04
CA SER A 410 8.05 -0.49 28.57
C SER A 410 9.10 -0.70 29.66
N GLY A 411 8.84 -1.61 30.61
CA GLY A 411 9.75 -1.94 31.71
C GLY A 411 11.04 -2.66 31.31
N TYR A 412 11.21 -3.06 30.05
CA TYR A 412 12.39 -3.78 29.57
C TYR A 412 13.30 -2.93 28.67
N LEU A 413 12.90 -1.69 28.36
CA LEU A 413 13.68 -0.76 27.55
C LEU A 413 14.66 0.05 28.41
N LYS A 414 15.79 0.45 27.81
CA LYS A 414 16.86 1.23 28.46
C LYS A 414 17.26 2.43 27.61
N GLY A 415 17.90 3.44 28.22
CA GLY A 415 18.56 4.52 27.48
C GLY A 415 19.67 3.98 26.57
N GLY A 416 19.87 4.60 25.42
CA GLY A 416 20.82 4.14 24.40
C GLY A 416 20.27 2.98 23.56
N LYS A 417 21.14 2.03 23.21
CA LYS A 417 20.83 0.95 22.28
C LYS A 417 19.90 -0.10 22.90
N ASN A 418 18.81 -0.39 22.21
CA ASN A 418 17.87 -1.45 22.52
C ASN A 418 17.84 -2.48 21.38
N GLU A 419 17.61 -3.73 21.75
CA GLU A 419 17.42 -4.84 20.82
C GLU A 419 16.14 -5.59 21.17
N ILE A 420 15.29 -5.82 20.19
CA ILE A 420 14.16 -6.75 20.29
C ILE A 420 14.45 -7.92 19.39
N TYR A 421 14.47 -9.10 19.97
CA TYR A 421 14.79 -10.34 19.29
C TYR A 421 13.56 -11.24 19.21
N PHE A 422 13.28 -11.72 18.00
CA PHE A 422 12.16 -12.58 17.68
C PHE A 422 12.69 -13.93 17.20
N GLU A 423 12.44 -14.97 17.95
CA GLU A 423 12.72 -16.34 17.56
C GLU A 423 11.45 -16.95 16.98
N LEU A 424 11.40 -17.07 15.65
CA LEU A 424 10.25 -17.58 14.91
C LEU A 424 10.46 -19.06 14.59
N ILE A 425 9.49 -19.87 15.01
CA ILE A 425 9.41 -21.31 14.82
C ILE A 425 8.26 -21.59 13.86
N SER A 426 8.58 -22.16 12.71
CA SER A 426 7.63 -22.68 11.74
C SER A 426 7.57 -24.20 11.92
N PHE A 427 6.37 -24.73 12.18
CA PHE A 427 6.21 -26.17 12.39
C PHE A 427 6.33 -26.95 11.08
N ALA A 428 6.80 -28.20 11.20
CA ALA A 428 6.90 -29.13 10.09
C ALA A 428 5.50 -29.54 9.59
N ARG A 429 5.31 -29.52 8.27
CA ARG A 429 4.08 -29.96 7.61
C ARG A 429 4.42 -31.00 6.52
N PRO A 430 4.67 -32.26 6.91
CA PRO A 430 5.21 -33.28 6.01
C PRO A 430 4.28 -33.63 4.84
N ASP A 431 2.96 -33.47 5.01
CA ASP A 431 1.94 -33.87 4.03
C ASP A 431 1.54 -32.76 3.03
N THR A 432 2.28 -31.65 3.00
CA THR A 432 1.89 -30.46 2.20
C THR A 432 2.28 -30.62 0.73
N GLU A 433 1.31 -30.52 -0.19
CA GLU A 433 1.59 -30.43 -1.63
C GLU A 433 2.39 -29.15 -1.94
N GLU A 434 3.46 -29.28 -2.74
CA GLU A 434 4.57 -28.32 -2.93
C GLU A 434 4.20 -26.90 -3.42
N SER A 435 2.92 -26.61 -3.66
CA SER A 435 2.48 -25.37 -4.32
C SER A 435 1.53 -24.46 -3.53
N LYS A 436 1.02 -24.84 -2.34
CA LYS A 436 -0.06 -24.04 -1.70
C LYS A 436 0.15 -23.49 -0.29
N ASP A 437 1.07 -23.99 0.54
CA ASP A 437 1.11 -23.58 1.96
C ASP A 437 2.52 -23.35 2.54
N SER A 438 3.48 -22.95 1.71
CA SER A 438 4.87 -22.67 2.10
C SER A 438 5.07 -21.29 2.75
N LEU A 439 4.27 -20.96 3.75
CA LEU A 439 4.21 -19.60 4.30
C LEU A 439 4.57 -19.61 5.79
N ALA A 440 5.70 -18.99 6.09
CA ALA A 440 6.13 -18.62 7.43
C ALA A 440 6.36 -17.11 7.46
N GLY A 441 6.09 -16.47 8.59
CA GLY A 441 6.17 -15.02 8.64
C GLY A 441 6.00 -14.44 10.03
N LEU A 442 6.55 -13.25 10.18
CA LEU A 442 6.44 -12.39 11.35
C LEU A 442 5.79 -11.08 10.90
N ILE A 443 4.89 -10.53 11.71
CA ILE A 443 4.44 -9.15 11.55
C ILE A 443 4.36 -8.50 12.92
N TYR A 444 4.93 -7.31 13.04
CA TYR A 444 4.88 -6.57 14.29
C TYR A 444 4.80 -5.07 14.08
N ARG A 445 4.39 -4.37 15.12
CA ARG A 445 4.37 -2.91 15.21
C ARG A 445 4.66 -2.51 16.64
N LEU A 446 5.69 -1.72 16.87
CA LEU A 446 6.03 -1.17 18.19
C LEU A 446 5.57 0.28 18.25
N HIS A 447 4.72 0.60 19.23
CA HIS A 447 4.33 1.97 19.58
C HIS A 447 5.11 2.40 20.80
N LEU A 448 6.04 3.32 20.63
CA LEU A 448 6.87 3.81 21.71
C LEU A 448 6.55 5.28 21.98
N GLU A 449 6.32 5.61 23.24
CA GLU A 449 6.16 6.98 23.73
C GLU A 449 7.12 7.16 24.90
N TYR A 450 7.90 8.23 24.87
CA TYR A 450 8.86 8.56 25.94
C TYR A 450 8.86 10.07 26.20
N LYS A 451 9.18 10.48 27.41
CA LYS A 451 9.28 11.89 27.82
C LYS A 451 10.52 12.54 27.20
N GLU A 452 10.60 13.86 27.12
CA GLU A 452 11.87 14.56 26.86
C GLU A 452 12.51 15.11 28.13
#